data_AF-A0A2S7K946-F1
#
_entry.id   AF-A0A2S7K946-F1
#
_cell.length_a   1.000
_cell.length_b   1.000
_cell.length_c   1.000
_cell.angle_alpha   90.00
_cell.angle_beta   90.00
_cell.angle_gamma   90.00
#
_symmetry.space_group_name_H-M   'P 1'
#
loop_
_entity.id
_entity.type
_entity.pdbx_description
1 polymer ?
#
loop_
_entity_poly.entity_id
_entity_poly.type
_entity_poly.pdbx_seq_one_letter_code
_entity_poly.pdbx_strand_id
1 'polypeptide(L)'
;MDASPDFEKETKSRGRIKRAIARIAPGLAHALGGPLAGAAVGQLSRAVFGDDAASEDTLADALERAGPEHLLAIKKAEQEFQLALRQARVEEMRIDAGDRANARARQVKMDDWTPSVLGALVILGFFLVLGVMVAKKLPAGAETEFSIMLGALATMTAAVVNYFFGSSVGSREKTRLIAWPVPEDEKKEGGA
;
A
#
# COMPACT_ATOMS: atom_id res chain seq x y z
N MET A 1 -13.41 -32.81 11.70
CA MET A 1 -12.80 -32.78 10.36
C MET A 1 -11.41 -33.36 10.50
N ASP A 2 -11.25 -34.62 10.12
CA ASP A 2 -9.96 -35.30 10.09
C ASP A 2 -9.22 -34.81 8.84
N ALA A 3 -8.02 -34.23 8.99
CA ALA A 3 -7.26 -33.77 7.84
C ALA A 3 -6.82 -35.00 7.04
N SER A 4 -7.14 -35.04 5.74
CA SER A 4 -6.75 -36.15 4.88
C SER A 4 -5.22 -36.35 4.91
N PRO A 5 -4.72 -37.61 4.85
CA PRO A 5 -3.29 -37.92 5.01
C PRO A 5 -2.36 -37.17 4.04
N ASP A 6 -2.88 -36.75 2.88
CA ASP A 6 -2.13 -35.97 1.88
C ASP A 6 -1.83 -34.53 2.34
N PHE A 7 -2.74 -33.90 3.09
CA PHE A 7 -2.60 -32.52 3.56
C PHE A 7 -1.53 -32.39 4.65
N GLU A 8 -1.43 -33.40 5.51
CA GLU A 8 -0.42 -33.44 6.57
C GLU A 8 0.99 -33.61 6.00
N LYS A 9 1.11 -34.40 4.92
CA LYS A 9 2.36 -34.62 4.20
C LYS A 9 2.86 -33.34 3.53
N GLU A 10 1.96 -32.66 2.82
CA GLU A 10 2.24 -31.39 2.14
C GLU A 10 2.71 -30.32 3.15
N THR A 11 2.02 -30.18 4.29
CA THR A 11 2.39 -29.23 5.35
C THR A 11 3.79 -29.49 5.93
N LYS A 12 4.17 -30.76 6.12
CA LYS A 12 5.51 -31.15 6.59
C LYS A 12 6.59 -30.74 5.57
N SER A 13 6.33 -30.89 4.29
CA SER A 13 7.27 -30.55 3.22
C SER A 13 7.41 -29.05 2.99
N ARG A 14 6.33 -28.26 3.08
CA ARG A 14 6.43 -26.79 3.15
C ARG A 14 7.31 -26.32 4.30
N GLY A 15 7.20 -26.98 5.45
CA GLY A 15 8.03 -26.70 6.62
C GLY A 15 9.53 -26.93 6.36
N ARG A 16 9.89 -27.98 5.59
CA ARG A 16 11.26 -28.25 5.18
C ARG A 16 11.78 -27.19 4.19
N ILE A 17 11.01 -26.93 3.13
CA ILE A 17 11.32 -25.90 2.13
C ILE A 17 11.57 -24.55 2.79
N LYS A 18 10.64 -24.14 3.67
CA LYS A 18 10.74 -22.87 4.41
C LYS A 18 12.05 -22.75 5.17
N ARG A 19 12.49 -23.79 5.87
CA ARG A 19 13.76 -23.78 6.61
C ARG A 19 14.97 -23.68 5.68
N ALA A 20 14.95 -24.38 4.55
CA ALA A 20 16.04 -24.38 3.58
C ALA A 20 16.26 -22.98 2.96
N ILE A 21 15.17 -22.28 2.63
CA ILE A 21 15.25 -21.02 1.89
C ILE A 21 15.15 -19.77 2.77
N ALA A 22 14.77 -19.87 4.05
CA ALA A 22 14.50 -18.72 4.92
C ALA A 22 15.59 -17.63 4.93
N ARG A 23 16.86 -18.03 4.79
CA ARG A 23 18.00 -17.10 4.80
C ARG A 23 18.24 -16.42 3.44
N ILE A 24 17.82 -17.04 2.35
CA ILE A 24 18.16 -16.63 0.97
C ILE A 24 16.96 -15.97 0.30
N ALA A 25 15.76 -16.47 0.57
CA ALA A 25 14.49 -16.03 0.03
C ALA A 25 13.44 -15.89 1.16
N PRO A 26 13.57 -14.86 2.01
CA PRO A 26 12.71 -14.69 3.18
C PRO A 26 11.24 -14.39 2.81
N GLY A 27 10.97 -13.72 1.69
CA GLY A 27 9.61 -13.43 1.24
C GLY A 27 8.87 -14.67 0.76
N LEU A 28 9.51 -15.51 -0.05
CA LEU A 28 8.99 -16.82 -0.43
C LEU A 28 8.81 -17.71 0.82
N ALA A 29 9.76 -17.71 1.75
CA ALA A 29 9.64 -18.42 3.02
C ALA A 29 8.45 -17.97 3.87
N HIS A 30 8.15 -16.66 3.86
CA HIS A 30 6.98 -16.12 4.55
C HIS A 30 5.68 -16.53 3.85
N ALA A 31 5.64 -16.43 2.52
CA ALA A 31 4.48 -16.79 1.71
C ALA A 31 4.10 -18.28 1.85
N LEU A 32 5.07 -19.18 2.02
CA LEU A 32 4.85 -20.61 2.28
C LEU A 32 4.04 -20.91 3.57
N GLY A 33 4.01 -19.97 4.52
CA GLY A 33 3.22 -20.09 5.75
C GLY A 33 1.87 -19.36 5.71
N GLY A 34 1.50 -18.80 4.56
CA GLY A 34 0.34 -17.93 4.42
C GLY A 34 -0.56 -18.30 3.23
N PRO A 35 -1.53 -17.45 2.89
CA PRO A 35 -2.50 -17.71 1.82
C PRO A 35 -1.86 -17.80 0.43
N LEU A 36 -0.60 -17.37 0.28
CA LEU A 36 0.16 -17.41 -0.97
C LEU A 36 1.09 -18.62 -1.07
N ALA A 37 0.92 -19.63 -0.21
CA ALA A 37 1.82 -20.79 -0.15
C ALA A 37 1.93 -21.51 -1.50
N GLY A 38 0.81 -21.77 -2.18
CA GLY A 38 0.81 -22.43 -3.49
C GLY A 38 1.56 -21.62 -4.57
N ALA A 39 1.40 -20.29 -4.58
CA ALA A 39 2.13 -19.42 -5.50
C ALA A 39 3.64 -19.39 -5.21
N ALA A 40 4.02 -19.43 -3.93
CA ALA A 40 5.41 -19.50 -3.52
C ALA A 40 6.07 -20.83 -3.92
N VAL A 41 5.36 -21.96 -3.76
CA VAL A 41 5.81 -23.28 -4.22
C VAL A 41 5.98 -23.28 -5.74
N GLY A 42 4.99 -22.81 -6.50
CA GLY A 42 5.08 -22.76 -7.97
C GLY A 42 6.27 -21.92 -8.45
N GLN A 43 6.49 -20.74 -7.84
CA GLN A 43 7.62 -19.89 -8.20
C GLN A 43 8.97 -20.55 -7.88
N LEU A 44 9.08 -21.28 -6.77
CA LEU A 44 10.28 -22.04 -6.42
C LEU A 44 10.49 -23.25 -7.35
N SER A 45 9.42 -23.98 -7.68
CA SER A 45 9.48 -25.10 -8.62
C SER A 45 9.96 -24.65 -10.00
N ARG A 46 9.45 -23.53 -10.52
CA ARG A 46 9.95 -22.94 -11.78
C ARG A 46 11.42 -22.54 -11.70
N ALA A 47 11.85 -21.97 -10.57
CA ALA A 47 13.23 -21.53 -10.40
C ALA A 47 14.23 -22.70 -10.33
N VAL A 48 13.82 -23.81 -9.71
CA VAL A 48 14.69 -24.98 -9.47
C VAL A 48 14.62 -25.98 -10.62
N PHE A 49 13.43 -26.22 -11.17
CA PHE A 49 13.17 -27.28 -12.14
C PHE A 49 12.79 -26.77 -13.53
N GLY A 50 12.49 -25.47 -13.68
CA GLY A 50 11.99 -24.90 -14.94
C GLY A 50 10.52 -25.21 -15.24
N ASP A 51 9.82 -25.90 -14.34
CA ASP A 51 8.41 -26.30 -14.49
C ASP A 51 7.66 -26.13 -13.16
N ASP A 52 6.35 -25.91 -13.25
CA ASP A 52 5.44 -25.67 -12.12
C ASP A 52 5.04 -26.97 -11.40
N ALA A 53 5.30 -28.14 -12.00
CA ALA A 53 4.66 -29.41 -11.64
C ALA A 53 5.44 -30.32 -10.66
N ALA A 54 6.51 -29.86 -10.03
CA ALA A 54 7.23 -30.67 -9.05
C ALA A 54 6.44 -30.77 -7.73
N SER A 55 6.28 -31.99 -7.21
CA SER A 55 5.66 -32.19 -5.88
C SER A 55 6.46 -31.46 -4.81
N GLU A 56 5.79 -31.00 -3.74
CA GLU A 56 6.46 -30.29 -2.65
C GLU A 56 7.52 -31.14 -1.95
N ASP A 57 7.33 -32.45 -1.90
CA ASP A 57 8.34 -33.41 -1.41
C ASP A 57 9.59 -33.37 -2.28
N THR A 58 9.43 -33.42 -3.61
CA THR A 58 10.53 -33.38 -4.57
C THR A 58 11.27 -32.04 -4.52
N LEU A 59 10.53 -30.94 -4.38
CA LEU A 59 11.12 -29.61 -4.22
C LEU A 59 11.91 -29.50 -2.91
N ALA A 60 11.38 -30.02 -1.80
CA ALA A 60 12.08 -30.05 -0.52
C ALA A 60 13.42 -30.80 -0.63
N ASP A 61 13.41 -32.00 -1.22
CA ASP A 61 14.60 -32.84 -1.35
C ASP A 61 15.65 -32.22 -2.30
N ALA A 62 15.21 -31.56 -3.37
CA ALA A 62 16.09 -30.85 -4.28
C ALA A 62 16.74 -29.62 -3.62
N LEU A 63 15.98 -28.88 -2.81
CA LEU A 63 16.48 -27.72 -2.07
C LEU A 63 17.48 -28.09 -0.97
N GLU A 64 17.34 -29.27 -0.36
CA GLU A 64 18.33 -29.80 0.60
C GLU A 64 19.67 -30.14 -0.05
N ARG A 65 19.67 -30.48 -1.35
CA ARG A 65 20.87 -30.81 -2.15
C ARG A 65 21.29 -29.69 -3.10
N ALA A 66 20.69 -28.51 -2.98
CA ALA A 66 20.86 -27.41 -3.91
C ALA A 66 22.30 -26.90 -3.94
N GLY A 67 22.89 -26.87 -5.14
CA GLY A 67 24.19 -26.26 -5.39
C GLY A 67 24.12 -24.72 -5.52
N PRO A 68 25.27 -24.05 -5.66
CA PRO A 68 25.36 -22.59 -5.75
C PRO A 68 24.51 -21.98 -6.87
N GLU A 69 24.39 -22.67 -8.01
CA GLU A 69 23.56 -22.25 -9.14
C GLU A 69 22.06 -22.20 -8.78
N HIS A 70 21.57 -23.16 -8.01
CA HIS A 70 20.20 -23.20 -7.53
C HIS A 70 19.92 -22.09 -6.51
N LEU A 71 20.90 -21.77 -5.66
CA LEU A 71 20.79 -20.63 -4.73
C LEU A 71 20.63 -19.29 -5.45
N LEU A 72 21.35 -19.11 -6.57
CA LEU A 72 21.21 -17.92 -7.40
C LEU A 72 19.83 -17.87 -8.06
N ALA A 73 19.33 -19.00 -8.57
CA ALA A 73 17.99 -19.10 -9.14
C ALA A 73 16.90 -18.76 -8.11
N ILE A 74 16.99 -19.30 -6.90
CA ILE A 74 16.08 -19.00 -5.78
C ILE A 74 16.11 -17.51 -5.42
N LYS A 75 17.30 -16.89 -5.41
CA LYS A 75 17.44 -15.47 -5.12
C LYS A 75 16.82 -14.59 -6.21
N LYS A 76 16.92 -14.98 -7.48
CA LYS A 76 16.22 -14.30 -8.58
C LYS A 76 14.70 -14.46 -8.44
N ALA A 77 14.24 -15.67 -8.15
CA ALA A 77 12.82 -15.96 -7.94
C ALA A 77 12.22 -15.16 -6.78
N GLU A 78 12.97 -14.95 -5.69
CA GLU A 78 12.58 -14.05 -4.60
C GLU A 78 12.39 -12.61 -5.10
N GLN A 79 13.33 -12.09 -5.91
CA GLN A 79 13.23 -10.72 -6.42
C GLN A 79 12.02 -10.54 -7.33
N GLU A 80 11.78 -11.49 -8.23
CA GLU A 80 10.60 -11.49 -9.11
C GLU A 80 9.29 -11.57 -8.32
N PHE A 81 9.25 -12.44 -7.30
CA PHE A 81 8.10 -12.56 -6.42
C PHE A 81 7.82 -11.26 -5.67
N GLN A 82 8.86 -10.62 -5.12
CA GLN A 82 8.74 -9.32 -4.44
C GLN A 82 8.30 -8.21 -5.40
N LEU A 83 8.81 -8.21 -6.63
CA LEU A 83 8.42 -7.25 -7.66
C LEU A 83 6.94 -7.41 -8.01
N ALA A 84 6.47 -8.64 -8.24
CA ALA A 84 5.07 -8.93 -8.52
C ALA A 84 4.16 -8.49 -7.38
N LEU A 85 4.55 -8.73 -6.12
CA LEU A 85 3.80 -8.25 -4.95
C LEU A 85 3.73 -6.73 -4.87
N ARG A 86 4.83 -6.03 -5.17
CA ARG A 86 4.85 -4.56 -5.19
C ARG A 86 3.97 -4.01 -6.30
N GLN A 87 4.05 -4.59 -7.50
CA GLN A 87 3.23 -4.19 -8.65
C GLN A 87 1.74 -4.38 -8.35
N ALA A 88 1.35 -5.53 -7.79
CA ALA A 88 -0.03 -5.80 -7.39
C ALA A 88 -0.53 -4.75 -6.37
N ARG A 89 0.28 -4.39 -5.37
CA ARG A 89 -0.06 -3.34 -4.40
C ARG A 89 -0.19 -1.96 -5.03
N VAL A 90 0.69 -1.60 -5.96
CA VAL A 90 0.62 -0.31 -6.66
C VAL A 90 -0.65 -0.24 -7.51
N GLU A 91 -1.00 -1.34 -8.18
CA GLU A 91 -2.22 -1.42 -8.98
C GLU A 91 -3.48 -1.35 -8.12
N GLU A 92 -3.51 -2.05 -6.99
CA GLU A 92 -4.59 -1.94 -5.99
C GLU A 92 -4.75 -0.48 -5.51
N MET A 93 -3.65 0.20 -5.17
CA MET A 93 -3.69 1.62 -4.80
C MET A 93 -4.16 2.53 -5.95
N ARG A 94 -3.84 2.19 -7.20
CA ARG A 94 -4.27 2.93 -8.38
C ARG A 94 -5.77 2.75 -8.63
N ILE A 95 -6.28 1.54 -8.47
CA ILE A 95 -7.71 1.22 -8.54
C ILE A 95 -8.45 1.99 -7.44
N ASP A 96 -8.00 1.90 -6.19
CA ASP A 96 -8.57 2.64 -5.06
C ASP A 96 -8.58 4.17 -5.27
N ALA A 97 -7.48 4.70 -5.83
CA ALA A 97 -7.40 6.12 -6.16
C ALA A 97 -8.34 6.49 -7.31
N GLY A 98 -8.47 5.61 -8.32
CA GLY A 98 -9.41 5.72 -9.42
C GLY A 98 -10.86 5.71 -8.94
N ASP A 99 -11.20 4.83 -8.01
CA ASP A 99 -12.54 4.76 -7.43
C ASP A 99 -12.90 6.01 -6.63
N ARG A 100 -11.96 6.57 -5.87
CA ARG A 100 -12.16 7.88 -5.21
C ARG A 100 -12.27 9.02 -6.20
N ALA A 101 -11.47 9.01 -7.27
CA ALA A 101 -11.55 10.01 -8.33
C ALA A 101 -12.88 9.91 -9.08
N ASN A 102 -13.37 8.70 -9.38
CA ASN A 102 -14.66 8.43 -9.98
C ASN A 102 -15.83 8.80 -9.05
N ALA A 103 -15.71 8.57 -7.75
CA ALA A 103 -16.69 9.03 -6.77
C ALA A 103 -16.80 10.56 -6.76
N ARG A 104 -15.66 11.28 -6.77
CA ARG A 104 -15.65 12.75 -6.91
C ARG A 104 -16.16 13.21 -8.28
N ALA A 105 -15.79 12.52 -9.36
CA ALA A 105 -16.26 12.84 -10.70
C ALA A 105 -17.76 12.58 -10.87
N ARG A 106 -18.34 11.60 -10.18
CA ARG A 106 -19.79 11.42 -10.08
C ARG A 106 -20.46 12.56 -9.32
N GLN A 107 -19.85 13.04 -8.23
CA GLN A 107 -20.33 14.21 -7.49
C GLN A 107 -20.33 15.47 -8.38
N VAL A 108 -19.29 15.66 -9.20
CA VAL A 108 -19.19 16.76 -10.17
C VAL A 108 -20.16 16.59 -11.35
N LYS A 109 -20.35 15.35 -11.85
CA LYS A 109 -21.31 15.05 -12.94
C LYS A 109 -22.78 15.13 -12.52
N MET A 110 -23.08 14.99 -11.23
CA MET A 110 -24.44 15.04 -10.70
C MET A 110 -24.90 16.46 -10.35
N ASP A 111 -24.09 17.49 -10.62
CA ASP A 111 -24.42 18.90 -10.35
C ASP A 111 -24.91 19.12 -8.91
N ASP A 112 -24.31 18.38 -7.97
CA ASP A 112 -24.69 18.44 -6.57
C ASP A 112 -23.91 19.58 -5.92
N TRP A 113 -24.49 20.79 -5.92
CA TRP A 113 -23.87 22.00 -5.36
C TRP A 113 -23.79 21.93 -3.83
N THR A 114 -24.40 20.92 -3.23
CA THR A 114 -24.52 20.72 -1.78
C THR A 114 -23.18 20.78 -1.04
N PRO A 115 -22.08 20.11 -1.47
CA PRO A 115 -20.80 20.18 -0.77
C PRO A 115 -20.18 21.58 -0.83
N SER A 116 -20.28 22.27 -1.98
CA SER A 116 -19.75 23.63 -2.16
C SER A 116 -20.53 24.65 -1.33
N VAL A 117 -21.85 24.55 -1.31
CA VAL A 117 -22.72 25.41 -0.50
C VAL A 117 -22.48 25.17 0.99
N LEU A 118 -22.40 23.91 1.43
CA LEU A 118 -22.13 23.56 2.82
C LEU A 118 -20.74 24.02 3.27
N GLY A 119 -19.72 23.84 2.42
CA GLY A 119 -18.37 24.33 2.68
C GLY A 119 -18.31 25.86 2.81
N ALA A 120 -18.98 26.58 1.92
CA ALA A 120 -19.10 28.03 1.99
C ALA A 120 -19.81 28.50 3.26
N LEU A 121 -20.89 27.82 3.67
CA LEU A 121 -21.61 28.10 4.92
C LEU A 121 -20.74 27.90 6.17
N VAL A 122 -19.96 26.82 6.23
CA VAL A 122 -19.06 26.56 7.37
C VAL A 122 -17.96 27.61 7.46
N ILE A 123 -17.33 27.97 6.33
CA ILE A 123 -16.29 29.01 6.28
C ILE A 123 -16.87 30.37 6.68
N LEU A 124 -18.02 30.75 6.12
CA LEU A 124 -18.69 32.01 6.45
C LEU A 124 -19.10 32.05 7.93
N GLY A 125 -19.66 30.97 8.46
CA GLY A 125 -20.03 30.84 9.87
C GLY A 125 -18.83 30.98 10.80
N PHE A 126 -17.68 30.39 10.46
CA PHE A 126 -16.44 30.54 11.23
C PHE A 126 -15.96 31.99 11.28
N PHE A 127 -15.89 32.69 10.14
CA PHE A 127 -15.48 34.09 10.10
C PHE A 127 -16.50 35.02 10.78
N LEU A 128 -17.79 34.72 10.71
CA LEU A 128 -18.83 35.48 11.41
C LEU A 128 -18.68 35.37 12.92
N VAL A 129 -18.49 34.16 13.44
CA VAL A 129 -18.28 33.93 14.89
C VAL A 129 -17.00 34.64 15.36
N LEU A 130 -15.90 34.50 14.61
CA LEU A 130 -14.66 35.25 14.90
C LEU A 130 -14.88 36.76 14.91
N GLY A 131 -15.59 37.30 13.91
CA GLY A 131 -15.89 38.73 13.82
C GLY A 131 -16.71 39.23 15.01
N VAL A 132 -17.71 38.45 15.44
CA VAL A 132 -18.53 38.77 16.62
C VAL A 132 -17.70 38.74 17.91
N MET A 133 -16.80 37.76 18.06
CA MET A 133 -15.92 37.65 19.23
C MET A 133 -14.91 38.81 19.32
N VAL A 134 -14.43 39.31 18.18
CA VAL A 134 -13.55 40.49 18.14
C VAL A 134 -14.32 41.78 18.41
N ALA A 135 -15.55 41.90 17.89
CA ALA A 135 -16.35 43.13 17.98
C ALA A 135 -17.11 43.29 19.30
N LYS A 136 -17.40 42.22 20.04
CA LYS A 136 -18.19 42.25 21.29
C LYS A 136 -17.43 41.61 22.45
N LYS A 137 -17.52 42.23 23.63
CA LYS A 137 -17.08 41.60 24.88
C LYS A 137 -17.95 40.38 25.18
N LEU A 138 -17.30 39.25 25.40
CA LEU A 138 -17.96 38.01 25.80
C LEU A 138 -18.55 38.16 27.23
N PRO A 139 -19.69 37.51 27.52
CA PRO A 139 -20.22 37.48 28.87
C PRO A 139 -19.24 36.80 29.83
N ALA A 140 -19.06 37.39 31.00
CA ALA A 140 -18.11 36.90 32.01
C ALA A 140 -18.43 35.44 32.40
N GLY A 141 -17.42 34.57 32.35
CA GLY A 141 -17.55 33.14 32.65
C GLY A 141 -17.88 32.24 31.45
N ALA A 142 -18.19 32.79 30.28
CA ALA A 142 -18.45 31.99 29.07
C ALA A 142 -17.21 31.74 28.19
N GLU A 143 -16.08 32.39 28.49
CA GLU A 143 -14.86 32.39 27.66
C GLU A 143 -14.34 30.98 27.35
N THR A 144 -14.37 30.08 28.34
CA THR A 144 -13.94 28.68 28.18
C THR A 144 -14.83 27.92 27.22
N GLU A 145 -16.15 28.03 27.37
CA GLU A 145 -17.13 27.35 26.52
C GLU A 145 -17.02 27.83 25.06
N PHE A 146 -16.92 29.15 24.86
CA PHE A 146 -16.71 29.75 23.54
C PHE A 146 -15.39 29.30 22.89
N SER A 147 -14.32 29.16 23.67
CA SER A 147 -13.02 28.69 23.16
C SER A 147 -13.05 27.22 22.72
N ILE A 148 -13.76 26.36 23.47
CA ILE A 148 -13.95 24.95 23.09
C ILE A 148 -14.77 24.85 21.80
N MET A 149 -15.89 25.59 21.71
CA MET A 149 -16.72 25.62 20.51
C MET A 149 -15.96 26.18 19.29
N LEU A 150 -15.12 27.19 19.49
CA LEU A 150 -14.27 27.75 18.44
C LEU A 150 -13.24 26.73 17.94
N GLY A 151 -12.64 25.95 18.84
CA GLY A 151 -11.72 24.86 18.48
C GLY A 151 -12.38 23.77 17.64
N ALA A 152 -13.61 23.38 17.99
CA ALA A 152 -14.40 22.44 17.20
C ALA A 152 -14.73 23.00 15.79
N LEU A 153 -15.12 24.27 15.71
CA LEU A 153 -15.42 24.95 14.44
C LEU A 153 -14.17 25.12 13.56
N ALA A 154 -13.01 25.40 14.15
CA ALA A 154 -11.73 25.45 13.45
C ALA A 154 -11.36 24.08 12.85
N THR A 155 -11.58 22.99 13.60
CA THR A 155 -11.34 21.62 13.13
C THR A 155 -12.27 21.27 11.96
N MET A 156 -13.55 21.64 12.04
CA MET A 156 -14.51 21.45 10.96
C MET A 156 -14.14 22.26 9.71
N THR A 157 -13.67 23.50 9.89
CA THR A 157 -13.17 24.35 8.79
C THR A 157 -11.95 23.74 8.12
N ALA A 158 -10.99 23.21 8.91
CA ALA A 158 -9.83 22.52 8.39
C ALA A 158 -10.20 21.25 7.59
N ALA A 159 -11.22 20.50 8.05
CA ALA A 159 -11.75 19.35 7.32
C ALA A 159 -12.36 19.74 5.96
N VAL A 160 -13.12 20.85 5.91
CA VAL A 160 -13.66 21.42 4.65
C VAL A 160 -12.54 21.83 3.71
N VAL A 161 -11.53 22.57 4.19
CA VAL A 161 -10.36 22.96 3.38
C VAL A 161 -9.63 21.74 2.85
N ASN A 162 -9.43 20.70 3.68
CA ASN A 162 -8.79 19.46 3.26
C ASN A 162 -9.63 18.68 2.23
N TYR A 163 -10.96 18.69 2.33
CA TYR A 163 -11.85 18.08 1.33
C TYR A 163 -11.68 18.74 -0.05
N PHE A 164 -11.63 20.07 -0.11
CA PHE A 164 -11.51 20.82 -1.36
C PHE A 164 -10.08 20.89 -1.92
N PHE A 165 -9.06 21.01 -1.06
CA PHE A 165 -7.68 21.30 -1.48
C PHE A 165 -6.65 20.21 -1.12
N GLY A 166 -6.99 19.23 -0.28
CA GLY A 166 -6.04 18.25 0.25
C GLY A 166 -5.51 17.24 -0.79
N SER A 167 -6.27 16.91 -1.82
CA SER A 167 -5.85 15.92 -2.83
C SER A 167 -4.85 16.47 -3.87
N SER A 168 -4.87 17.78 -4.11
CA SER A 168 -4.05 18.47 -5.11
C SER A 168 -2.56 18.47 -4.73
N VAL A 169 -2.25 18.52 -3.43
CA VAL A 169 -0.86 18.48 -2.93
C VAL A 169 -0.32 17.05 -2.92
N GLY A 170 -1.10 16.09 -2.41
CA GLY A 170 -0.69 14.68 -2.34
C GLY A 170 -0.46 14.04 -3.71
N SER A 171 -1.19 14.46 -4.76
CA SER A 171 -0.93 13.97 -6.13
C SER A 171 0.37 14.55 -6.71
N ARG A 172 0.68 15.82 -6.45
CA ARG A 172 1.92 16.46 -6.94
C ARG A 172 3.16 15.85 -6.28
N GLU A 173 3.08 15.53 -4.99
CA GLU A 173 4.11 14.82 -4.24
C GLU A 173 4.38 13.43 -4.86
N LYS A 174 3.32 12.67 -5.13
CA LYS A 174 3.40 11.33 -5.74
C LYS A 174 3.92 11.38 -7.18
N THR A 175 3.44 12.30 -7.99
CA THR A 175 3.94 12.50 -9.36
C THR A 175 5.40 12.91 -9.35
N ARG A 176 5.85 13.74 -8.40
CA ARG A 176 7.27 14.11 -8.24
C ARG A 176 8.14 12.92 -7.85
N LEU A 177 7.68 12.08 -6.93
CA LEU A 177 8.40 10.88 -6.51
C LEU A 177 8.47 9.80 -7.61
N ILE A 178 7.47 9.73 -8.49
CA ILE A 178 7.46 8.83 -9.65
C ILE A 178 8.29 9.41 -10.81
N ALA A 179 8.33 10.74 -10.96
CA ALA A 179 9.07 11.42 -12.03
C ALA A 179 10.58 11.53 -11.79
N TRP A 180 11.09 11.15 -10.62
CA TRP A 180 12.52 11.05 -10.35
C TRP A 180 12.99 9.59 -10.34
N PRO A 181 13.29 8.99 -11.49
CA PRO A 181 14.23 7.88 -11.51
C PRO A 181 15.59 8.47 -11.11
N VAL A 182 16.18 7.97 -10.01
CA VAL A 182 17.61 8.19 -9.76
C VAL A 182 18.35 7.69 -11.00
N PRO A 183 19.11 8.53 -11.71
CA PRO A 183 19.89 8.07 -12.85
C PRO A 183 20.90 7.06 -12.35
N GLU A 184 20.79 5.82 -12.80
CA GLU A 184 21.88 4.85 -12.74
C GLU A 184 22.98 5.36 -13.67
N ASP A 185 24.09 5.77 -13.05
CA ASP A 185 25.46 5.62 -13.54
C ASP A 185 25.70 5.84 -15.05
N GLU A 186 25.95 7.09 -15.42
CA GLU A 186 27.00 7.36 -16.42
C GLU A 186 28.37 7.10 -15.77
N LYS A 187 28.73 5.82 -15.67
CA LYS A 187 30.14 5.42 -15.66
C LYS A 187 30.47 4.68 -16.95
N LYS A 188 31.19 5.43 -17.79
CA LYS A 188 32.14 5.02 -18.85
C LYS A 188 31.53 4.79 -20.24
N GLU A 189 31.84 5.71 -21.16
CA GLU A 189 32.58 5.42 -22.40
C GLU A 189 32.95 6.71 -23.17
N GLY A 190 34.14 6.71 -23.79
CA GLY A 190 34.71 7.82 -24.59
C GLY A 190 35.84 8.55 -23.87
N GLY A 191 37.14 8.28 -24.06
CA GLY A 191 37.81 7.92 -25.31
C GLY A 191 38.37 9.17 -25.97
N ALA A 192 39.44 9.73 -25.41
CA ALA A 192 40.53 10.49 -26.04
C ALA A 192 41.59 10.84 -24.99
#